data_AF-A2E4V1-F1
#
_entry.id   AF-A2E4V1-F1
#
_cell.length_a   1.000
_cell.length_b   1.000
_cell.length_c   1.000
_cell.angle_alpha   90.00
_cell.angle_beta   90.00
_cell.angle_gamma   90.00
#
_symmetry.space_group_name_H-M   'P 1'
#
loop_
_entity.id
_entity.type
_entity.pdbx_description
1 polymer ?
#
loop_
_entity_poly.entity_id
_entity_poly.type
_entity_poly.pdbx_seq_one_letter_code
_entity_poly.pdbx_strand_id
1 'polypeptide(L)'
;MSLKGELWAKNLDKVLEAATSNDKNSESSLNELKDFFLAKLKEGFLPFTETKKYETVTASQIYQWIHFRYAKFLDFVKTNEIEQPQKMFDVIAELYIADELKTPKDALVALYYKYGPNLENEVLGEIELQNAIYQLAIEKIEDNLDFSIGILTTPLGTPNPSHIFTELFFAVIGKSITTEQTHNILRHFSNITNRVDEKLILYDYLEKKMKSDPITASLAIPYIVDVAVNRSVDYSEFYDVVFHAISPESLSIPGRATFFNTLGRTVTSHSIPAQTQIAFAVKLSRMLLHVAPDVQLDILSVIQSLARAHENVMSLMTPKDTQIANVDSEISDVTPQTLWEVIALKHSSVSSVAEAARTIGQAVLPPEYESFNLETALKASKAKPTAQQTSSNWLGNLDKSVWI
;
A
#
# COMPACT_ATOMS: atom_id res chain seq x y z
N MET A 1 -9.73 15.55 35.13
CA MET A 1 -10.74 16.02 34.16
C MET A 1 -10.61 17.53 34.03
N SER A 2 -10.18 18.03 32.87
CA SER A 2 -10.17 19.46 32.60
C SER A 2 -11.61 19.92 32.38
N LEU A 3 -12.03 21.03 33.01
CA LEU A 3 -13.35 21.68 32.84
C LEU A 3 -13.77 21.83 31.36
N LYS A 4 -12.81 21.89 30.43
CA LYS A 4 -13.06 21.93 28.99
C LYS A 4 -13.63 20.62 28.42
N GLY A 5 -13.23 19.46 28.94
CA GLY A 5 -13.70 18.15 28.46
C GLY A 5 -15.15 17.87 28.83
N GLU A 6 -15.57 18.26 30.03
CA GLU A 6 -16.98 18.11 30.47
C GLU A 6 -17.93 19.07 29.75
N LEU A 7 -17.47 20.30 29.47
CA LEU A 7 -18.25 21.27 28.71
C LEU A 7 -18.47 20.80 27.26
N TRP A 8 -17.42 20.22 26.67
CA TRP A 8 -17.46 19.70 25.31
C TRP A 8 -18.36 18.45 25.19
N ALA A 9 -18.29 17.51 26.13
CA ALA A 9 -19.17 16.33 26.15
C ALA A 9 -20.65 16.71 26.31
N LYS A 10 -20.96 17.69 27.19
CA LYS A 10 -22.33 18.21 27.35
C LYS A 10 -22.85 18.92 26.10
N ASN A 11 -21.98 19.59 25.34
CA ASN A 11 -22.38 20.20 24.08
C ASN A 11 -22.65 19.15 23.00
N LEU A 12 -21.82 18.11 22.89
CA LEU A 12 -22.04 17.02 21.94
C LEU A 12 -23.37 16.29 22.21
N ASP A 13 -23.67 16.00 23.48
CA ASP A 13 -24.95 15.37 23.87
C ASP A 13 -26.15 16.26 23.52
N LYS A 14 -26.05 17.58 23.74
CA LYS A 14 -27.10 18.53 23.33
C LYS A 14 -27.30 18.58 21.82
N VAL A 15 -26.21 18.54 21.03
CA VAL A 15 -26.30 18.56 19.56
C VAL A 15 -26.87 17.23 19.04
N LEU A 16 -26.53 16.10 19.65
CA LEU A 16 -27.14 14.81 19.37
C LEU A 16 -28.64 14.78 19.72
N GLU A 17 -29.01 15.28 20.89
CA GLU A 17 -30.42 15.40 21.28
C GLU A 17 -31.20 16.33 20.34
N ALA A 18 -30.61 17.48 19.96
CA ALA A 18 -31.19 18.41 19.01
C ALA A 18 -31.32 17.83 17.59
N ALA A 19 -30.37 17.00 17.15
CA ALA A 19 -30.44 16.28 15.88
C ALA A 19 -31.51 15.18 15.91
N THR A 20 -31.75 14.57 17.08
CA THR A 20 -32.78 13.52 17.26
C THR A 20 -34.19 14.06 17.49
N SER A 21 -34.32 15.28 18.01
CA SER A 21 -35.59 15.99 18.05
C SER A 21 -35.91 16.50 16.66
N ASN A 22 -37.13 16.25 16.17
CA ASN A 22 -37.61 16.62 14.84
C ASN A 22 -37.82 18.15 14.68
N ASP A 23 -36.81 18.92 15.06
CA ASP A 23 -36.84 20.36 15.20
C ASP A 23 -36.20 21.04 13.97
N LYS A 24 -36.56 22.29 13.71
CA LYS A 24 -36.12 23.03 12.50
C LYS A 24 -34.60 23.28 12.45
N ASN A 25 -33.88 23.04 13.56
CA ASN A 25 -32.42 23.14 13.68
C ASN A 25 -31.68 21.80 13.51
N SER A 26 -32.39 20.72 13.18
CA SER A 26 -31.82 19.39 12.96
C SER A 26 -30.74 19.38 11.86
N GLU A 27 -30.92 20.16 10.79
CA GLU A 27 -29.97 20.22 9.66
C GLU A 27 -28.61 20.84 10.04
N SER A 28 -28.62 21.92 10.82
CA SER A 28 -27.39 22.54 11.33
C SER A 28 -26.66 21.61 12.30
N SER A 29 -27.42 20.89 13.13
CA SER A 29 -26.89 19.96 14.13
C SER A 29 -26.29 18.70 13.48
N LEU A 30 -26.90 18.21 12.39
CA LEU A 30 -26.39 17.09 11.59
C LEU A 30 -25.04 17.43 10.92
N ASN A 31 -24.91 18.61 10.32
CA ASN A 31 -23.65 19.03 9.70
C ASN A 31 -22.53 19.25 10.73
N GLU A 32 -22.85 19.83 11.89
CA GLU A 32 -21.87 20.01 12.97
C GLU A 32 -21.38 18.67 13.54
N LEU A 33 -22.27 17.69 13.69
CA LEU A 33 -21.91 16.32 14.07
C LEU A 33 -21.08 15.62 12.97
N LYS A 34 -21.45 15.80 11.70
CA LYS A 34 -20.69 15.26 10.57
C LYS A 34 -19.25 15.76 10.60
N ASP A 35 -19.06 17.08 10.64
CA ASP A 35 -17.73 17.68 10.58
C ASP A 35 -16.89 17.28 11.79
N PHE A 36 -17.53 17.17 12.95
CA PHE A 36 -16.89 16.66 14.16
C PHE A 36 -16.38 15.22 14.00
N PHE A 37 -17.23 14.29 13.55
CA PHE A 37 -16.84 12.89 13.37
C PHE A 37 -15.84 12.70 12.24
N LEU A 38 -15.97 13.44 11.12
CA LEU A 38 -15.00 13.45 10.03
C LEU A 38 -13.60 13.88 10.49
N ALA A 39 -13.52 14.94 11.30
CA ALA A 39 -12.24 15.38 11.85
C ALA A 39 -11.61 14.28 12.71
N LYS A 40 -12.39 13.59 13.55
CA LYS A 40 -11.89 12.51 14.42
C LYS A 40 -11.55 11.22 13.70
N LEU A 41 -12.20 10.94 12.56
CA LEU A 41 -11.82 9.86 11.65
C LEU A 41 -10.50 10.19 10.93
N LYS A 42 -10.35 11.40 10.39
CA LYS A 42 -9.10 11.85 9.73
C LYS A 42 -7.90 11.90 10.67
N GLU A 43 -8.12 12.27 11.93
CA GLU A 43 -7.08 12.24 12.97
C GLU A 43 -6.75 10.80 13.45
N GLY A 44 -7.46 9.78 12.97
CA GLY A 44 -7.22 8.38 13.32
C GLY A 44 -7.66 8.00 14.73
N PHE A 45 -8.44 8.83 15.41
CA PHE A 45 -8.96 8.53 16.76
C PHE A 45 -10.21 7.66 16.75
N LEU A 46 -10.93 7.67 15.62
CA LEU A 46 -12.01 6.75 15.34
C LEU A 46 -11.62 5.85 14.17
N PRO A 47 -12.12 4.60 14.11
CA PRO A 47 -12.89 3.93 15.16
C PRO A 47 -12.00 3.48 16.33
N PHE A 48 -12.59 3.32 17.51
CA PHE A 48 -11.87 2.92 18.70
C PHE A 48 -11.48 1.45 18.59
N THR A 49 -10.19 1.16 18.66
CA THR A 49 -9.66 -0.20 18.81
C THR A 49 -8.90 -0.33 20.12
N GLU A 50 -9.09 -1.44 20.83
CA GLU A 50 -8.38 -1.75 22.08
C GLU A 50 -6.86 -1.86 21.87
N THR A 51 -6.41 -2.04 20.64
CA THR A 51 -5.01 -2.13 20.25
C THR A 51 -4.30 -0.78 20.11
N LYS A 52 -5.03 0.35 20.02
CA LYS A 52 -4.42 1.69 19.94
C LYS A 52 -3.91 2.12 21.32
N LYS A 53 -2.63 2.48 21.40
CA LYS A 53 -2.00 3.03 22.62
C LYS A 53 -2.43 4.49 22.81
N TYR A 54 -3.15 4.77 23.88
CA TYR A 54 -3.50 6.13 24.29
C TYR A 54 -2.55 6.61 25.40
N GLU A 55 -2.21 7.90 25.39
CA GLU A 55 -1.29 8.51 26.38
C GLU A 55 -1.79 8.38 27.83
N THR A 56 -3.10 8.30 28.04
CA THR A 56 -3.71 8.18 29.36
C THR A 56 -4.95 7.27 29.36
N VAL A 57 -5.23 6.64 30.51
CA VAL A 57 -6.45 5.85 30.73
C VAL A 57 -7.71 6.70 30.53
N THR A 58 -7.66 7.96 30.93
CA THR A 58 -8.77 8.91 30.76
C THR A 58 -9.01 9.24 29.29
N ALA A 59 -7.96 9.38 28.47
CA ALA A 59 -8.12 9.56 27.03
C ALA A 59 -8.79 8.34 26.39
N SER A 60 -8.39 7.12 26.77
CA SER A 60 -9.03 5.89 26.28
C SER A 60 -10.54 5.86 26.57
N GLN A 61 -10.94 6.20 27.81
CA GLN A 61 -12.36 6.30 28.19
C GLN A 61 -13.14 7.35 27.39
N ILE A 62 -12.53 8.50 27.11
CA ILE A 62 -13.15 9.56 26.30
C ILE A 62 -13.37 9.05 24.87
N TYR A 63 -12.37 8.42 24.24
CA TYR A 63 -12.51 7.91 22.88
C TYR A 63 -13.49 6.73 22.77
N GLN A 64 -13.57 5.87 23.79
CA GLN A 64 -14.65 4.86 23.89
C GLN A 64 -16.03 5.51 23.92
N TRP A 65 -16.20 6.58 24.71
CA TRP A 65 -17.45 7.32 24.77
C TRP A 65 -17.81 7.98 23.44
N ILE A 66 -16.83 8.60 22.76
CA ILE A 66 -17.02 9.18 21.41
C ILE A 66 -17.42 8.10 20.41
N HIS A 67 -16.77 6.93 20.45
CA HIS A 67 -17.10 5.80 19.59
C HIS A 67 -18.53 5.30 19.81
N PHE A 68 -18.99 5.18 21.06
CA PHE A 68 -20.37 4.83 21.38
C PHE A 68 -21.37 5.85 20.81
N ARG A 69 -21.06 7.16 20.91
CA ARG A 69 -21.90 8.22 20.35
C ARG A 69 -21.92 8.20 18.82
N TYR A 70 -20.78 7.94 18.20
CA TYR A 70 -20.68 7.74 16.75
C TYR A 70 -21.54 6.56 16.30
N ALA A 71 -21.47 5.41 16.99
CA ALA A 71 -22.32 4.25 16.69
C ALA A 71 -23.81 4.57 16.81
N LYS A 72 -24.22 5.29 17.87
CA LYS A 72 -25.61 5.73 18.06
C LYS A 72 -26.07 6.73 16.98
N PHE A 73 -25.19 7.63 16.56
CA PHE A 73 -25.45 8.56 15.46
C PHE A 73 -25.72 7.81 14.15
N LEU A 74 -24.90 6.80 13.85
CA LEU A 74 -25.06 5.96 12.65
C LEU A 74 -26.35 5.14 12.70
N ASP A 75 -26.73 4.64 13.88
CA ASP A 75 -27.99 3.91 14.07
C ASP A 75 -29.21 4.83 13.92
N PHE A 76 -29.12 6.05 14.46
CA PHE A 76 -30.15 7.10 14.28
C PHE A 76 -30.37 7.42 12.81
N VAL A 77 -29.27 7.57 12.07
CA VAL A 77 -29.27 7.89 10.65
C VAL A 77 -29.78 6.71 9.80
N LYS A 78 -29.55 5.46 10.21
CA LYS A 78 -30.12 4.27 9.54
C LYS A 78 -31.63 4.08 9.77
N THR A 79 -32.14 4.54 10.91
CA THR A 79 -33.50 4.23 11.38
C THR A 79 -34.53 5.31 11.06
N ASN A 80 -34.12 6.57 10.86
CA ASN A 80 -35.06 7.66 10.67
C ASN A 80 -35.27 8.05 9.20
N GLU A 81 -36.52 7.92 8.75
CA GLU A 81 -37.06 8.57 7.54
C GLU A 81 -37.24 10.07 7.80
N ILE A 82 -36.16 10.86 7.80
CA ILE A 82 -36.28 12.32 7.82
C ILE A 82 -36.66 12.80 6.41
N GLU A 83 -37.49 13.84 6.33
CA GLU A 83 -38.07 14.43 5.10
C GLU A 83 -37.05 14.88 4.02
N GLN A 84 -35.74 14.78 4.25
CA GLN A 84 -34.68 15.03 3.26
C GLN A 84 -33.66 13.87 3.20
N PRO A 85 -34.03 12.73 2.58
CA PRO A 85 -33.17 11.55 2.49
C PRO A 85 -31.79 11.84 1.87
N GLN A 86 -31.74 12.58 0.76
CA GLN A 86 -30.50 12.79 -0.02
C GLN A 86 -29.35 13.46 0.74
N LYS A 87 -29.60 14.54 1.50
CA LYS A 87 -28.54 15.21 2.26
C LYS A 87 -28.02 14.38 3.43
N MET A 88 -28.88 13.55 4.03
CA MET A 88 -28.46 12.63 5.07
C MET A 88 -27.59 11.51 4.49
N PHE A 89 -27.93 11.02 3.29
CA PHE A 89 -27.10 10.07 2.57
C PHE A 89 -25.73 10.64 2.18
N ASP A 90 -25.62 11.93 1.85
CA ASP A 90 -24.33 12.59 1.61
C ASP A 90 -23.46 12.61 2.89
N VAL A 91 -24.07 12.93 4.03
CA VAL A 91 -23.43 12.92 5.35
C VAL A 91 -22.94 11.51 5.72
N ILE A 92 -23.78 10.49 5.48
CA ILE A 92 -23.44 9.07 5.67
C ILE A 92 -22.27 8.71 4.77
N ALA A 93 -22.35 8.96 3.47
CA ALA A 93 -21.33 8.59 2.51
C ALA A 93 -19.96 9.20 2.83
N GLU A 94 -19.92 10.47 3.22
CA GLU A 94 -18.66 11.11 3.64
C GLU A 94 -18.07 10.46 4.91
N LEU A 95 -18.91 10.16 5.91
CA LEU A 95 -18.47 9.50 7.14
C LEU A 95 -18.03 8.06 6.89
N TYR A 96 -18.74 7.33 6.03
CA TYR A 96 -18.47 5.93 5.71
C TYR A 96 -17.24 5.76 4.81
N ILE A 97 -16.94 6.71 3.91
CA ILE A 97 -15.69 6.72 3.14
C ILE A 97 -14.48 6.97 4.06
N ALA A 98 -14.65 7.77 5.12
CA ALA A 98 -13.59 8.09 6.07
C ALA A 98 -13.39 7.04 7.19
N ASP A 99 -14.26 6.03 7.29
CA ASP A 99 -14.27 5.05 8.38
C ASP A 99 -13.58 3.74 7.97
N GLU A 100 -12.35 3.54 8.45
CA GLU A 100 -11.50 2.38 8.11
C GLU A 100 -11.96 1.04 8.72
N LEU A 101 -12.83 0.98 9.74
CA LEU A 101 -13.16 -0.28 10.45
C LEU A 101 -14.58 -0.82 10.22
N LYS A 102 -15.31 -0.32 9.22
CA LYS A 102 -16.68 -0.79 8.98
C LYS A 102 -16.84 -1.80 7.86
N THR A 103 -17.92 -2.58 7.99
CA THR A 103 -18.28 -3.64 7.05
C THR A 103 -18.46 -3.07 5.64
N PRO A 104 -17.83 -3.69 4.63
CA PRO A 104 -17.87 -3.27 3.23
C PRO A 104 -19.24 -2.96 2.65
N LYS A 105 -20.25 -3.70 3.10
CA LYS A 105 -21.65 -3.53 2.72
C LYS A 105 -22.17 -2.13 3.02
N ASP A 106 -21.78 -1.53 4.15
CA ASP A 106 -22.25 -0.19 4.49
C ASP A 106 -21.56 0.90 3.64
N ALA A 107 -20.29 0.71 3.24
CA ALA A 107 -19.59 1.60 2.32
C ALA A 107 -20.17 1.54 0.90
N LEU A 108 -20.55 0.34 0.45
CA LEU A 108 -21.26 0.11 -0.81
C LEU A 108 -22.64 0.79 -0.80
N VAL A 109 -23.42 0.57 0.26
CA VAL A 109 -24.73 1.20 0.43
C VAL A 109 -24.61 2.73 0.45
N ALA A 110 -23.60 3.29 1.11
CA ALA A 110 -23.39 4.74 1.14
C ALA A 110 -22.93 5.33 -0.20
N LEU A 111 -22.05 4.64 -0.94
CA LEU A 111 -21.67 5.03 -2.30
C LEU A 111 -22.85 4.96 -3.28
N TYR A 112 -23.68 3.92 -3.14
CA TYR A 112 -24.90 3.78 -3.94
C TYR A 112 -25.92 4.87 -3.62
N TYR A 113 -26.15 5.22 -2.35
CA TYR A 113 -27.09 6.29 -2.02
C TYR A 113 -26.62 7.68 -2.43
N LYS A 114 -25.30 7.93 -2.46
CA LYS A 114 -24.74 9.22 -2.90
C LYS A 114 -24.82 9.42 -4.42
N TYR A 115 -24.75 8.34 -5.20
CA TYR A 115 -24.58 8.46 -6.66
C TYR A 115 -25.55 7.63 -7.49
N GLY A 116 -26.29 6.69 -6.92
CA GLY A 116 -27.23 5.81 -7.60
C GLY A 116 -28.64 6.37 -7.71
N PRO A 117 -29.48 5.79 -8.59
CA PRO A 117 -30.89 6.12 -8.67
C PRO A 117 -31.60 5.73 -7.36
N ASN A 118 -32.66 6.46 -6.99
CA ASN A 118 -33.48 6.15 -5.81
C ASN A 118 -33.92 4.68 -5.88
N LEU A 119 -33.36 3.83 -5.01
CA LEU A 119 -33.83 2.46 -4.83
C LEU A 119 -35.20 2.53 -4.16
N GLU A 120 -36.25 2.57 -4.99
CA GLU A 120 -37.58 2.22 -4.55
C GLU A 120 -37.57 0.70 -4.24
N ASN A 121 -37.39 0.37 -2.97
CA ASN A 121 -37.89 -0.85 -2.32
C ASN A 121 -37.34 -2.25 -2.71
N GLU A 122 -36.24 -2.40 -3.46
CA GLU A 122 -35.61 -3.72 -3.65
C GLU A 122 -34.35 -3.92 -2.79
N VAL A 123 -34.41 -4.91 -1.90
CA VAL A 123 -33.25 -5.40 -1.14
C VAL A 123 -32.34 -6.17 -2.09
N LEU A 124 -31.47 -5.46 -2.81
CA LEU A 124 -30.45 -6.08 -3.66
C LEU A 124 -29.48 -6.93 -2.83
N GLY A 125 -29.04 -8.07 -3.38
CA GLY A 125 -27.95 -8.86 -2.81
C GLY A 125 -26.63 -8.07 -2.81
N GLU A 126 -25.67 -8.45 -1.95
CA GLU A 126 -24.38 -7.73 -1.82
C GLU A 126 -23.59 -7.67 -3.14
N ILE A 127 -23.64 -8.74 -3.94
CA ILE A 127 -22.98 -8.83 -5.25
C ILE A 127 -23.69 -7.97 -6.30
N GLU A 128 -25.03 -7.96 -6.28
CA GLU A 128 -25.84 -7.17 -7.20
C GLU A 128 -25.66 -5.68 -6.96
N LEU A 129 -25.60 -5.28 -5.68
CA LEU A 129 -25.28 -3.91 -5.28
C LEU A 129 -23.87 -3.50 -5.72
N GLN A 130 -22.86 -4.36 -5.53
CA GLN A 130 -21.50 -4.11 -6.02
C GLN A 130 -21.47 -3.87 -7.53
N ASN A 131 -22.11 -4.76 -8.30
CA ASN A 131 -22.17 -4.65 -9.75
C ASN A 131 -22.93 -3.40 -10.21
N ALA A 132 -24.02 -3.03 -9.53
CA ALA A 132 -24.76 -1.81 -9.82
C ALA A 132 -23.92 -0.54 -9.57
N ILE A 133 -23.10 -0.53 -8.51
CA ILE A 133 -22.16 0.57 -8.23
C ILE A 133 -21.08 0.65 -9.30
N TYR A 134 -20.55 -0.49 -9.76
CA TYR A 134 -19.57 -0.51 -10.84
C TYR A 134 -20.16 0.02 -12.15
N GLN A 135 -21.39 -0.37 -12.50
CA GLN A 135 -22.09 0.17 -13.67
C GLN A 135 -22.32 1.69 -13.56
N LEU A 136 -22.79 2.17 -12.41
CA LEU A 136 -22.91 3.61 -12.14
C LEU A 136 -21.58 4.35 -12.28
N ALA A 137 -20.50 3.74 -11.80
CA ALA A 137 -19.17 4.31 -11.91
C ALA A 137 -18.69 4.37 -13.35
N ILE A 138 -19.08 3.42 -14.22
CA ILE A 138 -18.82 3.41 -15.67
C ILE A 138 -19.62 4.52 -16.37
N GLU A 139 -20.91 4.63 -16.07
CA GLU A 139 -21.79 5.65 -16.66
C GLU A 139 -21.33 7.08 -16.33
N LYS A 140 -20.84 7.30 -15.11
CA LYS A 140 -20.41 8.62 -14.63
C LYS A 140 -18.93 8.94 -14.85
N ILE A 141 -18.16 8.12 -15.57
CA ILE A 141 -16.72 8.38 -15.80
C ILE A 141 -16.49 9.73 -16.48
N GLU A 142 -17.37 10.13 -17.40
CA GLU A 142 -17.18 11.38 -18.16
C GLU A 142 -17.40 12.62 -17.30
N ASP A 143 -18.27 12.52 -16.30
CA ASP A 143 -18.64 13.63 -15.42
C ASP A 143 -17.76 13.71 -14.17
N ASN A 144 -17.31 12.56 -13.63
CA ASN A 144 -16.56 12.50 -12.38
C ASN A 144 -15.58 11.31 -12.34
N LEU A 145 -14.41 11.50 -12.95
CA LEU A 145 -13.33 10.51 -12.95
C LEU A 145 -12.82 10.17 -11.53
N ASP A 146 -12.77 11.15 -10.64
CA ASP A 146 -12.28 10.95 -9.27
C ASP A 146 -13.17 10.01 -8.46
N PHE A 147 -14.49 10.02 -8.72
CA PHE A 147 -15.43 9.07 -8.15
C PHE A 147 -15.12 7.63 -8.57
N SER A 148 -14.92 7.41 -9.88
CA SER A 148 -14.60 6.08 -10.42
C SER A 148 -13.24 5.57 -9.91
N ILE A 149 -12.25 6.46 -9.78
CA ILE A 149 -10.96 6.13 -9.14
C ILE A 149 -11.13 5.80 -7.66
N GLY A 150 -11.97 6.56 -6.95
CA GLY A 150 -12.32 6.29 -5.56
C GLY A 150 -12.87 4.87 -5.39
N ILE A 151 -13.79 4.45 -6.25
CA ILE A 151 -14.34 3.09 -6.26
C ILE A 151 -13.28 2.02 -6.53
N LEU A 152 -12.37 2.26 -7.48
CA LEU A 152 -11.28 1.33 -7.78
C LEU A 152 -10.33 1.14 -6.59
N THR A 153 -10.02 2.21 -5.87
CA THR A 153 -9.06 2.19 -4.75
C THR A 153 -9.68 1.73 -3.42
N THR A 154 -10.98 1.92 -3.22
CA THR A 154 -11.65 1.61 -1.95
C THR A 154 -11.78 0.10 -1.73
N PRO A 155 -11.47 -0.42 -0.53
CA PRO A 155 -11.72 -1.81 -0.16
C PRO A 155 -13.22 -2.11 0.00
N LEU A 156 -13.88 -2.47 -1.11
CA LEU A 156 -15.24 -3.00 -1.15
C LEU A 156 -15.21 -4.51 -0.89
N GLY A 157 -15.01 -4.89 0.37
CA GLY A 157 -15.43 -6.18 0.91
C GLY A 157 -15.03 -7.44 0.20
N THR A 158 -15.88 -8.47 0.30
CA THR A 158 -15.60 -9.80 -0.24
C THR A 158 -15.20 -9.61 -1.71
N PRO A 159 -13.91 -9.82 -2.03
CA PRO A 159 -13.36 -9.46 -3.31
C PRO A 159 -13.72 -10.58 -4.28
N ASN A 160 -14.98 -10.60 -4.69
CA ASN A 160 -15.42 -11.52 -5.71
C ASN A 160 -14.99 -10.93 -7.06
N PRO A 161 -14.28 -11.72 -7.89
CA PRO A 161 -13.92 -11.27 -9.23
C PRO A 161 -15.20 -10.94 -10.02
N SER A 162 -15.24 -9.78 -10.66
CA SER A 162 -16.39 -9.33 -11.44
C SER A 162 -15.94 -8.79 -12.80
N HIS A 163 -16.58 -9.28 -13.86
CA HIS A 163 -16.36 -8.79 -15.23
C HIS A 163 -16.67 -7.28 -15.35
N ILE A 164 -17.70 -6.81 -14.65
CA ILE A 164 -18.09 -5.40 -14.66
C ILE A 164 -17.01 -4.53 -14.00
N PHE A 165 -16.33 -5.07 -12.97
CA PHE A 165 -15.21 -4.37 -12.36
C PHE A 165 -14.02 -4.26 -13.32
N THR A 166 -13.76 -5.30 -14.11
CA THR A 166 -12.74 -5.27 -15.16
C THR A 166 -13.07 -4.25 -16.23
N GLU A 167 -14.33 -4.14 -16.66
CA GLU A 167 -14.79 -3.08 -17.57
C GLU A 167 -14.59 -1.68 -16.99
N LEU A 168 -14.92 -1.47 -15.70
CA LEU A 168 -14.67 -0.21 -15.00
C LEU A 168 -13.18 0.13 -14.99
N PHE A 169 -12.32 -0.85 -14.69
CA PHE A 169 -10.87 -0.66 -14.72
C PHE A 169 -10.41 -0.23 -16.12
N PHE A 170 -10.85 -0.91 -17.17
CA PHE A 170 -10.54 -0.54 -18.56
C PHE A 170 -11.03 0.85 -18.94
N ALA A 171 -12.26 1.19 -18.55
CA ALA A 171 -12.87 2.46 -18.86
C ALA A 171 -12.12 3.61 -18.18
N VAL A 172 -11.63 3.40 -16.95
CA VAL A 172 -10.80 4.38 -16.24
C VAL A 172 -9.42 4.50 -16.89
N ILE A 173 -8.70 3.40 -17.12
CA ILE A 173 -7.35 3.45 -17.73
C ILE A 173 -7.34 3.95 -19.18
N GLY A 174 -8.48 3.84 -19.88
CA GLY A 174 -8.68 4.36 -21.22
C GLY A 174 -8.82 5.89 -21.27
N LYS A 175 -9.03 6.55 -20.13
CA LYS A 175 -9.10 8.02 -20.02
C LYS A 175 -7.72 8.61 -19.67
N SER A 176 -7.57 9.93 -19.83
CA SER A 176 -6.34 10.64 -19.47
C SER A 176 -6.23 10.83 -17.95
N ILE A 177 -5.59 9.87 -17.28
CA ILE A 177 -5.35 9.91 -15.83
C ILE A 177 -4.06 10.70 -15.53
N THR A 178 -4.07 11.49 -14.47
CA THR A 178 -2.88 12.21 -13.98
C THR A 178 -1.87 11.27 -13.30
N THR A 179 -0.63 11.74 -13.11
CA THR A 179 0.42 10.96 -12.42
C THR A 179 0.04 10.66 -10.97
N GLU A 180 -0.54 11.62 -10.25
CA GLU A 180 -0.96 11.44 -8.85
C GLU A 180 -2.08 10.39 -8.71
N GLN A 181 -3.08 10.46 -9.59
CA GLN A 181 -4.14 9.45 -9.65
C GLN A 181 -3.57 8.06 -9.99
N THR A 182 -2.59 7.98 -10.91
CA THR A 182 -1.90 6.72 -11.22
C THR A 182 -1.18 6.16 -9.99
N HIS A 183 -0.48 7.01 -9.22
CA HIS A 183 0.19 6.59 -7.98
C HIS A 183 -0.82 6.12 -6.94
N ASN A 184 -1.97 6.79 -6.81
CA ASN A 184 -3.02 6.38 -5.88
C ASN A 184 -3.62 5.00 -6.25
N ILE A 185 -3.87 4.78 -7.55
CA ILE A 185 -4.32 3.48 -8.07
C ILE A 185 -3.28 2.39 -7.76
N LEU A 186 -2.00 2.65 -8.02
CA LEU A 186 -0.95 1.66 -7.81
C LEU A 186 -0.72 1.36 -6.32
N ARG A 187 -0.84 2.35 -5.41
CA ARG A 187 -0.73 2.10 -3.96
C ARG A 187 -1.80 1.15 -3.43
N HIS A 188 -2.99 1.18 -4.02
CA HIS A 188 -4.13 0.35 -3.65
C HIS A 188 -4.37 -0.80 -4.63
N PHE A 189 -3.38 -1.14 -5.47
CA PHE A 189 -3.58 -2.08 -6.58
C PHE A 189 -3.91 -3.49 -6.12
N SER A 190 -3.55 -3.88 -4.89
CA SER A 190 -3.97 -5.14 -4.27
C SER A 190 -5.49 -5.30 -4.25
N ASN A 191 -6.23 -4.19 -4.09
CA ASN A 191 -7.69 -4.20 -4.11
C ASN A 191 -8.23 -4.50 -5.51
N ILE A 192 -7.52 -4.03 -6.55
CA ILE A 192 -7.86 -4.24 -7.95
C ILE A 192 -7.53 -5.68 -8.36
N THR A 193 -6.34 -6.18 -8.02
CA THR A 193 -5.89 -7.54 -8.37
C THR A 193 -6.83 -8.63 -7.86
N ASN A 194 -7.51 -8.41 -6.72
CA ASN A 194 -8.44 -9.38 -6.15
C ASN A 194 -9.85 -9.34 -6.77
N ARG A 195 -10.23 -8.25 -7.45
CA ARG A 195 -11.58 -8.06 -8.02
C ARG A 195 -11.65 -8.17 -9.53
N VAL A 196 -10.51 -8.12 -10.21
CA VAL A 196 -10.44 -8.38 -11.65
C VAL A 196 -10.61 -9.87 -11.91
N ASP A 197 -11.45 -10.19 -12.89
CA ASP A 197 -11.74 -11.55 -13.35
C ASP A 197 -10.51 -12.26 -13.94
N GLU A 198 -9.80 -11.58 -14.84
CA GLU A 198 -8.62 -12.10 -15.52
C GLU A 198 -7.37 -11.28 -15.20
N LYS A 199 -6.54 -11.78 -14.27
CA LYS A 199 -5.29 -11.13 -13.85
C LYS A 199 -4.29 -10.85 -14.98
N LEU A 200 -4.37 -11.59 -16.10
CA LEU A 200 -3.45 -11.40 -17.23
C LEU A 200 -3.64 -10.01 -17.88
N ILE A 201 -4.87 -9.48 -17.84
CA ILE A 201 -5.20 -8.14 -18.32
C ILE A 201 -4.39 -7.06 -17.61
N LEU A 202 -4.09 -7.27 -16.32
CA LEU A 202 -3.32 -6.32 -15.53
C LEU A 202 -1.85 -6.26 -15.96
N TYR A 203 -1.34 -7.31 -16.61
CA TYR A 203 0.05 -7.42 -17.01
C TYR A 203 0.45 -6.30 -18.00
N ASP A 204 -0.30 -6.14 -19.08
CA ASP A 204 0.00 -5.13 -20.12
C ASP A 204 -0.03 -3.71 -19.56
N TYR A 205 -0.97 -3.44 -18.64
CA TYR A 205 -1.05 -2.16 -17.94
C TYR A 205 0.18 -1.94 -17.05
N LEU A 206 0.54 -2.92 -16.23
CA LEU A 206 1.69 -2.84 -15.32
C LEU A 206 3.00 -2.71 -16.09
N GLU A 207 3.16 -3.45 -17.18
CA GLU A 207 4.34 -3.34 -18.06
C GLU A 207 4.51 -1.92 -18.58
N LYS A 208 3.44 -1.31 -19.10
CA LYS A 208 3.48 0.07 -19.60
C LYS A 208 3.83 1.06 -18.49
N LYS A 209 3.33 0.83 -17.27
CA LYS A 209 3.62 1.69 -16.12
C LYS A 209 5.05 1.51 -15.60
N MET A 210 5.62 0.33 -15.71
CA MET A 210 7.03 0.09 -15.39
C MET A 210 8.00 0.84 -16.31
N LYS A 211 7.65 1.04 -17.58
CA LYS A 211 8.47 1.80 -18.55
C LYS A 211 8.32 3.32 -18.45
N SER A 212 7.55 3.84 -17.49
CA SER A 212 7.20 5.27 -17.42
C SER A 212 8.21 6.11 -16.62
N ASP A 213 8.07 6.15 -15.30
CA ASP A 213 8.97 6.88 -14.40
C ASP A 213 9.39 5.98 -13.21
N PRO A 214 10.55 6.25 -12.56
CA PRO A 214 11.07 5.40 -11.48
C PRO A 214 10.11 5.22 -10.30
N ILE A 215 9.33 6.26 -9.99
CA ILE A 215 8.35 6.25 -8.90
C ILE A 215 7.19 5.31 -9.26
N THR A 216 6.59 5.48 -10.43
CA THR A 216 5.51 4.63 -10.93
C THR A 216 5.98 3.19 -11.10
N ALA A 217 7.21 2.98 -11.59
CA ALA A 217 7.80 1.66 -11.72
C ALA A 217 7.95 0.98 -10.36
N SER A 218 8.46 1.67 -9.34
CA SER A 218 8.60 1.11 -7.99
C SER A 218 7.28 0.66 -7.38
N LEU A 219 6.19 1.37 -7.68
CA LEU A 219 4.84 1.01 -7.24
C LEU A 219 4.25 -0.16 -8.04
N ALA A 220 4.60 -0.29 -9.33
CA ALA A 220 4.08 -1.36 -10.19
C ALA A 220 4.81 -2.71 -10.02
N ILE A 221 6.11 -2.68 -9.70
CA ILE A 221 6.97 -3.88 -9.58
C ILE A 221 6.39 -4.96 -8.64
N PRO A 222 5.89 -4.64 -7.44
CA PRO A 222 5.30 -5.66 -6.57
C PRO A 222 4.18 -6.45 -7.22
N TYR A 223 3.34 -5.77 -8.00
CA TYR A 223 2.16 -6.37 -8.61
C TYR A 223 2.50 -7.11 -9.90
N ILE A 224 3.47 -6.64 -10.70
CA ILE A 224 3.89 -7.39 -11.88
C ILE A 224 4.50 -8.72 -11.47
N VAL A 225 5.28 -8.74 -10.37
CA VAL A 225 5.92 -9.97 -9.89
C VAL A 225 4.86 -10.96 -9.42
N ASP A 226 3.83 -10.50 -8.69
CA ASP A 226 2.70 -11.35 -8.30
C ASP A 226 1.96 -11.94 -9.52
N VAL A 227 1.61 -11.09 -10.50
CA VAL A 227 0.90 -11.53 -11.71
C VAL A 227 1.75 -12.50 -12.54
N ALA A 228 3.02 -12.18 -12.73
CA ALA A 228 3.96 -12.96 -13.52
C ALA A 228 4.21 -14.33 -12.91
N VAL A 229 4.40 -14.43 -11.58
CA VAL A 229 4.59 -15.71 -10.89
C VAL A 229 3.34 -16.58 -11.00
N ASN A 230 2.16 -15.99 -10.82
CA ASN A 230 0.88 -16.70 -10.89
C ASN A 230 0.56 -17.21 -12.30
N ARG A 231 0.91 -16.44 -13.35
CA ARG A 231 0.59 -16.76 -14.75
C ARG A 231 1.73 -17.32 -15.57
N SER A 232 2.91 -17.48 -14.96
CA SER A 232 4.13 -17.95 -15.62
C SER A 232 4.54 -17.09 -16.84
N VAL A 233 4.37 -15.77 -16.74
CA VAL A 233 4.74 -14.81 -17.80
C VAL A 233 6.13 -14.24 -17.52
N ASP A 234 6.97 -14.19 -18.56
CA ASP A 234 8.34 -13.71 -18.48
C ASP A 234 8.48 -12.30 -19.06
N TYR A 235 9.48 -11.55 -18.59
CA TYR A 235 9.70 -10.14 -18.92
C TYR A 235 11.20 -9.91 -19.15
N SER A 236 11.58 -9.70 -20.40
CA SER A 236 12.97 -9.78 -20.88
C SER A 236 13.93 -8.76 -20.28
N GLU A 237 13.43 -7.65 -19.74
CA GLU A 237 14.24 -6.51 -19.24
C GLU A 237 13.97 -6.22 -17.76
N PHE A 238 13.51 -7.23 -17.01
CA PHE A 238 13.02 -7.04 -15.63
C PHE A 238 14.04 -6.36 -14.74
N TYR A 239 15.26 -6.90 -14.69
CA TYR A 239 16.28 -6.39 -13.80
C TYR A 239 16.71 -4.97 -14.17
N ASP A 240 16.81 -4.64 -15.45
CA ASP A 240 17.16 -3.30 -15.89
C ASP A 240 16.10 -2.29 -15.44
N VAL A 241 14.81 -2.60 -15.63
CA VAL A 241 13.75 -1.70 -15.17
C VAL A 241 13.73 -1.57 -13.65
N VAL A 242 13.90 -2.66 -12.90
CA VAL A 242 13.99 -2.61 -11.43
C VAL A 242 15.21 -1.80 -10.98
N PHE A 243 16.34 -1.93 -11.67
CA PHE A 243 17.54 -1.17 -11.39
C PHE A 243 17.34 0.33 -11.61
N HIS A 244 16.68 0.74 -12.70
CA HIS A 244 16.33 2.13 -12.95
C HIS A 244 15.25 2.67 -12.00
N ALA A 245 14.36 1.80 -11.50
CA ALA A 245 13.34 2.17 -10.53
C ALA A 245 13.90 2.49 -9.14
N ILE A 246 15.14 2.09 -8.81
CA ILE A 246 15.81 2.43 -7.55
C ILE A 246 16.32 3.87 -7.64
N SER A 247 15.64 4.79 -6.94
CA SER A 247 15.96 6.22 -6.87
C SER A 247 15.65 6.75 -5.46
N PRO A 248 16.28 7.84 -4.99
CA PRO A 248 16.01 8.39 -3.66
C PRO A 248 14.51 8.70 -3.44
N GLU A 249 13.85 9.22 -4.47
CA GLU A 249 12.42 9.55 -4.45
C GLU A 249 11.57 8.28 -4.37
N SER A 250 11.89 7.25 -5.16
CA SER A 250 11.11 6.01 -5.17
C SER A 250 11.21 5.21 -3.87
N LEU A 251 12.39 5.22 -3.24
CA LEU A 251 12.62 4.54 -1.97
C LEU A 251 11.93 5.25 -0.80
N SER A 252 11.52 6.50 -0.97
CA SER A 252 10.90 7.32 0.09
C SER A 252 9.37 7.35 0.03
N ILE A 253 8.74 6.65 -0.92
CA ILE A 253 7.27 6.70 -1.14
C ILE A 253 6.50 5.96 -0.02
N PRO A 254 5.30 6.43 0.37
CA PRO A 254 4.36 5.64 1.16
C PRO A 254 4.06 4.28 0.50
N GLY A 255 4.21 3.18 1.25
CA GLY A 255 4.07 1.82 0.72
C GLY A 255 5.37 1.16 0.25
N ARG A 256 6.52 1.82 0.44
CA ARG A 256 7.86 1.27 0.12
C ARG A 256 8.17 -0.11 0.71
N ALA A 257 7.55 -0.49 1.83
CA ALA A 257 7.77 -1.79 2.47
C ALA A 257 7.44 -2.95 1.51
N THR A 258 6.38 -2.82 0.71
CA THR A 258 6.00 -3.82 -0.31
C THR A 258 7.05 -3.89 -1.41
N PHE A 259 7.56 -2.73 -1.84
CA PHE A 259 8.64 -2.64 -2.84
C PHE A 259 9.92 -3.31 -2.35
N PHE A 260 10.40 -2.96 -1.15
CA PHE A 260 11.61 -3.56 -0.57
C PHE A 260 11.48 -5.06 -0.32
N ASN A 261 10.31 -5.53 0.11
CA ASN A 261 10.05 -6.96 0.26
C ASN A 261 10.15 -7.69 -1.09
N THR A 262 9.49 -7.16 -2.13
CA THR A 262 9.60 -7.73 -3.48
C THR A 262 11.02 -7.67 -4.00
N LEU A 263 11.72 -6.54 -3.83
CA LEU A 263 13.11 -6.34 -4.27
C LEU A 263 14.06 -7.32 -3.58
N GLY A 264 13.93 -7.49 -2.26
CA GLY A 264 14.73 -8.46 -1.52
C GLY A 264 14.56 -9.86 -2.10
N ARG A 265 13.32 -10.31 -2.29
CA ARG A 265 13.00 -11.64 -2.83
C ARG A 265 13.49 -11.85 -4.26
N THR A 266 13.35 -10.83 -5.12
CA THR A 266 13.74 -10.95 -6.52
C THR A 266 15.24 -10.95 -6.68
N VAL A 267 15.98 -10.11 -5.95
CA VAL A 267 17.44 -9.96 -6.11
C VAL A 267 18.24 -11.00 -5.31
N THR A 268 17.66 -11.64 -4.29
CA THR A 268 18.33 -12.74 -3.56
C THR A 268 18.22 -14.10 -4.25
N SER A 269 17.58 -14.18 -5.42
CA SER A 269 17.44 -15.46 -6.09
C SER A 269 18.77 -15.99 -6.63
N HIS A 270 19.01 -17.30 -6.47
CA HIS A 270 20.25 -18.00 -6.84
C HIS A 270 20.63 -17.94 -8.31
N SER A 271 19.65 -17.66 -9.15
CA SER A 271 19.69 -17.80 -10.60
C SER A 271 19.96 -16.48 -11.32
N ILE A 272 20.19 -15.42 -10.54
CA ILE A 272 20.57 -14.11 -11.05
C ILE A 272 22.06 -14.11 -11.41
N PRO A 273 22.46 -13.46 -12.51
CA PRO A 273 23.88 -13.27 -12.83
C PRO A 273 24.63 -12.52 -11.73
N ALA A 274 25.88 -12.93 -11.47
CA ALA A 274 26.74 -12.28 -10.47
C ALA A 274 26.91 -10.77 -10.71
N GLN A 275 27.00 -10.36 -11.98
CA GLN A 275 27.10 -8.96 -12.38
C GLN A 275 25.89 -8.14 -11.92
N THR A 276 24.69 -8.68 -12.10
CA THR A 276 23.44 -8.05 -11.66
C THR A 276 23.41 -7.91 -10.14
N GLN A 277 23.78 -8.95 -9.39
CA GLN A 277 23.87 -8.90 -7.92
C GLN A 277 24.82 -7.80 -7.43
N ILE A 278 26.00 -7.69 -8.08
CA ILE A 278 27.00 -6.65 -7.79
C ILE A 278 26.41 -5.27 -8.07
N ALA A 279 25.79 -5.08 -9.24
CA ALA A 279 25.21 -3.81 -9.63
C ALA A 279 24.16 -3.32 -8.64
N PHE A 280 23.22 -4.20 -8.24
CA PHE A 280 22.21 -3.88 -7.22
C PHE A 280 22.84 -3.53 -5.87
N ALA A 281 23.83 -4.29 -5.41
CA ALA A 281 24.50 -3.99 -4.14
C ALA A 281 25.21 -2.63 -4.15
N VAL A 282 25.91 -2.30 -5.25
CA VAL A 282 26.60 -1.01 -5.42
C VAL A 282 25.59 0.14 -5.50
N LYS A 283 24.52 0.00 -6.29
CA LYS A 283 23.48 1.03 -6.39
C LYS A 283 22.76 1.27 -5.06
N LEU A 284 22.35 0.21 -4.37
CA LEU A 284 21.72 0.33 -3.05
C LEU A 284 22.66 0.98 -2.03
N SER A 285 23.96 0.64 -2.07
CA SER A 285 24.97 1.28 -1.22
C SER A 285 25.05 2.79 -1.48
N ARG A 286 25.01 3.23 -2.75
CA ARG A 286 25.00 4.65 -3.10
C ARG A 286 23.74 5.36 -2.59
N MET A 287 22.58 4.70 -2.69
CA MET A 287 21.30 5.27 -2.24
C MET A 287 21.26 5.56 -0.74
N LEU A 288 22.02 4.83 0.09
CA LEU A 288 22.09 5.06 1.53
C LEU A 288 22.45 6.50 1.91
N LEU A 289 23.25 7.19 1.09
CA LEU A 289 23.68 8.57 1.33
C LEU A 289 22.59 9.61 1.05
N HIS A 290 21.54 9.23 0.30
CA HIS A 290 20.52 10.15 -0.20
C HIS A 290 19.17 9.99 0.50
N VAL A 291 19.02 9.01 1.39
CA VAL A 291 17.74 8.67 2.04
C VAL A 291 17.79 8.88 3.55
N ALA A 292 16.60 8.97 4.16
CA ALA A 292 16.44 9.14 5.60
C ALA A 292 16.82 7.85 6.38
N PRO A 293 17.17 7.94 7.68
CA PRO A 293 17.65 6.81 8.48
C PRO A 293 16.70 5.61 8.57
N ASP A 294 15.39 5.84 8.50
CA ASP A 294 14.37 4.80 8.45
C ASP A 294 14.48 3.97 7.15
N VAL A 295 14.62 4.63 6.01
CA VAL A 295 14.83 3.98 4.70
C VAL A 295 16.21 3.32 4.62
N GLN A 296 17.23 3.87 5.29
CA GLN A 296 18.55 3.24 5.37
C GLN A 296 18.47 1.83 5.98
N LEU A 297 17.63 1.62 6.99
CA LEU A 297 17.43 0.29 7.59
C LEU A 297 16.82 -0.71 6.61
N ASP A 298 15.82 -0.27 5.83
CA ASP A 298 15.19 -1.10 4.79
C ASP A 298 16.22 -1.52 3.73
N ILE A 299 17.04 -0.58 3.26
CA ILE A 299 18.11 -0.84 2.29
C ILE A 299 19.18 -1.78 2.87
N LEU A 300 19.63 -1.54 4.10
CA LEU A 300 20.65 -2.37 4.75
C LEU A 300 20.16 -3.82 4.93
N SER A 301 18.87 -4.03 5.21
CA SER A 301 18.25 -5.36 5.28
C SER A 301 18.31 -6.09 3.93
N VAL A 302 18.03 -5.39 2.82
CA VAL A 302 18.16 -5.97 1.47
C VAL A 302 19.62 -6.29 1.15
N ILE A 303 20.56 -5.38 1.43
CA ILE A 303 22.01 -5.63 1.22
C ILE A 303 22.48 -6.81 2.05
N GLN A 304 22.03 -6.94 3.30
CA GLN A 304 22.37 -8.06 4.16
C GLN A 304 21.86 -9.39 3.59
N SER A 305 20.66 -9.40 3.03
CA SER A 305 20.07 -10.57 2.38
C SER A 305 20.90 -10.97 1.15
N LEU A 306 21.30 -10.00 0.34
CA LEU A 306 22.17 -10.23 -0.83
C LEU A 306 23.54 -10.76 -0.45
N ALA A 307 24.17 -10.17 0.56
CA ALA A 307 25.43 -10.62 1.11
C ALA A 307 25.36 -12.07 1.61
N ARG A 308 24.26 -12.46 2.25
CA ARG A 308 24.08 -13.84 2.73
C ARG A 308 23.84 -14.84 1.61
N ALA A 309 23.09 -14.45 0.59
CA ALA A 309 22.77 -15.31 -0.54
C ALA A 309 23.96 -15.47 -1.50
N HIS A 310 24.82 -14.45 -1.63
CA HIS A 310 25.84 -14.38 -2.67
C HIS A 310 27.21 -13.94 -2.15
N GLU A 311 28.19 -14.85 -2.25
CA GLU A 311 29.59 -14.60 -1.85
C GLU A 311 30.23 -13.44 -2.65
N ASN A 312 29.82 -13.24 -3.90
CA ASN A 312 30.31 -12.15 -4.75
C ASN A 312 30.00 -10.77 -4.14
N VAL A 313 28.82 -10.60 -3.55
CA VAL A 313 28.42 -9.37 -2.85
C VAL A 313 29.21 -9.21 -1.55
N MET A 314 29.44 -10.31 -0.81
CA MET A 314 30.30 -10.30 0.37
C MET A 314 31.74 -9.86 0.07
N SER A 315 32.27 -10.24 -1.08
CA SER A 315 33.61 -9.82 -1.50
C SER A 315 33.74 -8.29 -1.66
N LEU A 316 32.63 -7.56 -1.84
CA LEU A 316 32.61 -6.10 -1.96
C LEU A 316 32.77 -5.37 -0.60
N MET A 317 32.66 -6.09 0.52
CA MET A 317 32.92 -5.51 1.84
C MET A 317 34.42 -5.36 2.12
N THR A 318 35.27 -6.00 1.31
CA THR A 318 36.72 -5.86 1.37
C THR A 318 37.16 -4.71 0.46
N PRO A 319 38.11 -3.85 0.88
CA PRO A 319 38.68 -2.81 0.03
C PRO A 319 39.27 -3.38 -1.27
N LYS A 320 38.80 -2.86 -2.40
CA LYS A 320 39.26 -3.13 -3.77
C LYS A 320 39.64 -1.79 -4.38
N ASP A 321 40.73 -1.79 -5.12
CA ASP A 321 41.19 -0.61 -5.85
C ASP A 321 40.53 -0.62 -7.24
N THR A 322 39.31 -0.09 -7.31
CA THR A 322 38.50 -0.02 -8.54
C THR A 322 37.98 1.39 -8.77
N GLN A 323 37.75 1.72 -10.04
CA GLN A 323 37.15 2.99 -10.42
C GLN A 323 35.74 3.11 -9.83
N ILE A 324 35.30 4.35 -9.61
CA ILE A 324 33.96 4.62 -9.10
C ILE A 324 32.96 4.14 -10.15
N ALA A 325 32.07 3.24 -9.74
CA ALA A 325 31.07 2.68 -10.64
C ALA A 325 30.03 3.75 -10.99
N ASN A 326 29.64 3.83 -12.26
CA ASN A 326 28.47 4.60 -12.67
C ASN A 326 27.22 3.76 -12.36
N VAL A 327 26.36 4.26 -11.47
CA VAL A 327 25.14 3.56 -11.04
C VAL A 327 23.88 4.04 -11.77
N ASP A 328 24.04 5.04 -12.64
CA ASP A 328 22.98 5.61 -13.48
C ASP A 328 23.00 5.02 -14.90
N SER A 329 23.99 4.20 -15.23
CA SER A 329 24.10 3.45 -16.50
C SER A 329 23.40 2.09 -16.44
N GLU A 330 23.52 1.29 -17.49
CA GLU A 330 23.00 -0.08 -17.53
C GLU A 330 23.72 -1.00 -16.52
N ILE A 331 23.06 -2.10 -16.15
CA ILE A 331 23.59 -3.09 -15.19
C ILE A 331 24.93 -3.68 -15.66
N SER A 332 25.08 -3.86 -16.97
CA SER A 332 26.27 -4.36 -17.66
C SER A 332 27.51 -3.50 -17.39
N ASP A 333 27.33 -2.19 -17.20
CA ASP A 333 28.42 -1.22 -17.08
C ASP A 333 28.91 -1.02 -15.64
N VAL A 334 28.18 -1.54 -14.65
CA VAL A 334 28.50 -1.31 -13.23
C VAL A 334 29.72 -2.12 -12.81
N THR A 335 30.85 -1.47 -12.62
CA THR A 335 32.07 -2.14 -12.16
C THR A 335 31.98 -2.56 -10.68
N PRO A 336 32.54 -3.71 -10.29
CA PRO A 336 32.59 -4.11 -8.89
C PRO A 336 33.38 -3.10 -8.06
N GLN A 337 32.73 -2.52 -7.05
CA GLN A 337 33.31 -1.52 -6.16
C GLN A 337 33.13 -1.93 -4.70
N THR A 338 34.07 -1.53 -3.85
CA THR A 338 33.89 -1.65 -2.39
C THR A 338 32.70 -0.81 -1.92
N LEU A 339 31.87 -1.40 -1.05
CA LEU A 339 30.70 -0.75 -0.45
C LEU A 339 31.12 0.21 0.68
N TRP A 340 31.82 1.29 0.32
CA TRP A 340 32.37 2.26 1.27
C TRP A 340 31.31 2.94 2.13
N GLU A 341 30.10 3.11 1.62
CA GLU A 341 28.97 3.77 2.29
C GLU A 341 28.45 2.89 3.41
N VAL A 342 28.32 1.59 3.14
CA VAL A 342 27.97 0.59 4.17
C VAL A 342 29.04 0.56 5.25
N ILE A 343 30.32 0.59 4.87
CA ILE A 343 31.44 0.63 5.84
C ILE A 343 31.39 1.92 6.67
N ALA A 344 31.14 3.07 6.05
CA ALA A 344 31.04 4.35 6.72
C ALA A 344 29.87 4.37 7.73
N LEU A 345 28.72 3.78 7.37
CA LEU A 345 27.55 3.71 8.24
C LEU A 345 27.77 2.89 9.52
N LYS A 346 28.79 2.03 9.59
CA LYS A 346 29.17 1.35 10.85
C LYS A 346 29.53 2.33 11.98
N HIS A 347 29.86 3.57 11.64
CA HIS A 347 30.18 4.66 12.56
C HIS A 347 29.11 5.76 12.54
N SER A 348 27.89 5.47 12.05
CA SER A 348 26.78 6.42 12.06
C SER A 348 26.43 6.84 13.49
N SER A 349 25.95 8.08 13.66
CA SER A 349 25.43 8.59 14.93
C SER A 349 24.13 7.90 15.36
N VAL A 350 23.39 7.33 14.40
CA VAL A 350 22.15 6.59 14.67
C VAL A 350 22.49 5.14 15.01
N SER A 351 22.22 4.75 16.26
CA SER A 351 22.63 3.44 16.79
C SER A 351 22.08 2.25 16.00
N SER A 352 20.80 2.28 15.62
CA SER A 352 20.15 1.21 14.86
C SER A 352 20.78 1.00 13.48
N VAL A 353 21.06 2.10 12.76
CA VAL A 353 21.73 2.06 11.46
C VAL A 353 23.16 1.56 11.59
N ALA A 354 23.89 2.03 12.60
CA ALA A 354 25.25 1.60 12.85
C ALA A 354 25.35 0.11 13.21
N GLU A 355 24.39 -0.40 13.99
CA GLU A 355 24.31 -1.82 14.32
C GLU A 355 23.95 -2.67 13.10
N ALA A 356 22.92 -2.27 12.33
CA ALA A 356 22.54 -2.95 11.08
C ALA A 356 23.73 -3.01 10.09
N ALA A 357 24.48 -1.91 9.93
CA ALA A 357 25.67 -1.90 9.07
C ALA A 357 26.80 -2.81 9.58
N ARG A 358 26.93 -3.01 10.89
CA ARG A 358 27.94 -3.91 11.49
C ARG A 358 27.57 -5.38 11.35
N THR A 359 26.28 -5.71 11.30
CA THR A 359 25.81 -7.10 11.16
C THR A 359 25.83 -7.59 9.71
N ILE A 360 26.05 -6.72 8.73
CA ILE A 360 26.24 -7.12 7.33
C ILE A 360 27.44 -8.07 7.24
N GLY A 361 27.19 -9.27 6.71
CA GLY A 361 28.18 -10.33 6.58
C GLY A 361 28.33 -11.24 7.78
N GLN A 362 27.57 -11.02 8.86
CA GLN A 362 27.53 -11.96 9.98
C GLN A 362 26.57 -13.13 9.69
N ALA A 363 27.05 -14.34 10.00
CA ALA A 363 26.30 -15.58 9.81
C ALA A 363 25.06 -15.69 10.73
N VAL A 364 25.04 -14.97 11.85
CA VAL A 364 23.95 -14.97 12.84
C VAL A 364 23.51 -13.53 13.09
N LEU A 365 22.21 -13.27 13.00
CA LEU A 365 21.60 -11.97 13.32
C LEU A 365 20.93 -12.03 14.70
N PRO A 366 20.89 -10.93 15.47
CA PRO A 366 19.93 -10.77 16.56
C PRO A 366 18.49 -10.76 16.00
N PRO A 367 17.52 -11.37 16.70
CA PRO A 367 16.13 -11.51 16.20
C PRO A 367 15.41 -10.18 15.93
N GLU A 368 15.87 -9.09 16.53
CA GLU A 368 15.30 -7.74 16.36
C GLU A 368 15.52 -7.14 14.96
N TYR A 369 16.45 -7.70 14.19
CA TYR A 369 16.76 -7.28 12.81
C TYR A 369 16.15 -8.20 11.75
N GLU A 370 15.37 -9.21 12.17
CA GLU A 370 14.55 -10.04 11.28
C GLU A 370 13.22 -9.33 10.91
N SER A 371 13.26 -8.01 10.70
CA SER A 371 12.07 -7.16 10.60
C SER A 371 11.24 -7.39 9.33
N PHE A 372 11.79 -8.11 8.37
CA PHE A 372 11.07 -8.66 7.24
C PHE A 372 11.15 -10.17 7.37
N ASN A 373 10.15 -10.90 6.88
CA ASN A 373 10.04 -12.37 6.83
C ASN A 373 11.26 -13.06 6.11
N LEU A 374 12.46 -12.83 6.64
CA LEU A 374 13.76 -13.27 6.18
C LEU A 374 13.88 -14.77 6.38
N GLU A 375 13.23 -15.29 7.43
CA GLU A 375 13.15 -16.72 7.66
C GLU A 375 12.48 -17.45 6.49
N THR A 376 11.48 -16.86 5.84
CA THR A 376 10.77 -17.44 4.69
C THR A 376 11.63 -17.37 3.42
N ALA A 377 12.28 -16.24 3.17
CA ALA A 377 13.22 -16.08 2.04
C ALA A 377 14.46 -16.98 2.17
N LEU A 378 14.95 -17.20 3.39
CA LEU A 378 16.14 -18.00 3.69
C LEU A 378 15.82 -19.51 3.78
N LYS A 379 14.58 -19.89 4.10
CA LYS A 379 14.09 -21.28 3.96
C LYS A 379 13.94 -21.67 2.49
N ALA A 380 13.46 -20.73 1.66
CA ALA A 380 13.38 -20.90 0.21
C ALA A 380 14.75 -20.95 -0.49
N SER A 381 15.76 -20.32 0.13
CA SER A 381 17.12 -20.34 -0.40
C SER A 381 17.88 -21.65 -0.13
N LYS A 382 17.28 -22.63 0.57
CA LYS A 382 17.92 -23.94 0.82
C LYS A 382 17.61 -24.92 -0.32
N ALA A 383 18.68 -25.52 -0.85
CA ALA A 383 18.77 -26.14 -2.17
C ALA A 383 17.75 -27.25 -2.53
N LYS A 384 17.39 -27.28 -3.84
CA LYS A 384 17.14 -28.51 -4.62
C LYS A 384 18.00 -28.46 -5.91
N PRO A 385 18.49 -29.60 -6.42
CA PRO A 385 19.58 -29.59 -7.39
C PRO A 385 19.10 -29.29 -8.82
N THR A 386 19.90 -28.46 -9.48
CA THR A 386 20.27 -28.40 -10.91
C THR A 386 19.16 -28.58 -11.95
N ALA A 387 18.70 -27.46 -12.52
CA ALA A 387 18.21 -27.39 -13.88
C ALA A 387 19.01 -26.32 -14.65
N GLN A 388 19.34 -26.61 -15.90
CA GLN A 388 20.24 -25.81 -16.75
C GLN A 388 19.80 -24.35 -16.84
N GLN A 389 20.74 -23.45 -16.51
CA GLN A 389 20.59 -22.00 -16.60
C GLN A 389 20.36 -21.58 -18.06
N THR A 390 19.19 -21.02 -18.33
CA THR A 390 18.96 -20.17 -19.50
C THR A 390 18.90 -18.73 -19.00
N SER A 391 19.79 -17.89 -19.52
CA SER A 391 20.10 -16.55 -19.00
C SER A 391 19.00 -15.50 -19.22
N SER A 392 17.85 -15.86 -19.80
CA SER A 392 16.82 -14.90 -20.18
C SER A 392 15.51 -15.01 -19.40
N ASN A 393 15.33 -16.02 -18.54
CA ASN A 393 14.04 -16.28 -17.89
C ASN A 393 14.09 -15.95 -16.39
N TRP A 394 13.79 -14.70 -16.04
CA TRP A 394 13.80 -14.25 -14.63
C TRP A 394 12.73 -14.96 -13.79
N LEU A 395 11.69 -15.48 -14.43
CA LEU A 395 10.61 -16.16 -13.74
C LEU A 395 10.92 -17.62 -13.42
N GLY A 396 11.56 -18.35 -14.35
CA GLY A 396 12.11 -19.68 -14.09
C GLY A 396 13.17 -19.69 -12.98
N ASN A 397 13.64 -18.49 -12.66
CA ASN A 397 14.64 -18.17 -11.69
C ASN A 397 14.04 -17.87 -10.30
N LEU A 398 12.73 -17.65 -10.16
CA LEU A 398 12.09 -17.44 -8.85
C LEU A 398 11.61 -18.75 -8.23
N ASP A 399 11.87 -18.95 -6.94
CA ASP A 399 11.29 -20.06 -6.20
C ASP A 399 9.79 -19.79 -5.96
N LYS A 400 8.94 -20.55 -6.67
CA LYS A 400 7.48 -20.44 -6.56
C LYS A 400 6.95 -20.71 -5.15
N SER A 401 7.69 -21.44 -4.30
CA SER A 401 7.28 -21.73 -2.92
C SER A 401 7.35 -20.53 -1.97
N VAL A 402 8.00 -19.43 -2.38
CA VAL A 402 8.01 -18.18 -1.60
C VAL A 402 6.75 -17.36 -1.87
N TRP A 403 6.15 -17.53 -3.04
CA TRP A 403 5.08 -16.67 -3.58
C TRP A 403 3.67 -17.25 -3.38
N ILE A 404 3.56 -18.52 -3.00
CA ILE A 404 2.33 -19.19 -2.53
C ILE A 404 2.36 -19.19 -1.00
#